data_AF-A0A957IQE6-F1
#
_entry.id   AF-A0A957IQE6-F1
#
_cell.length_a   1.000
_cell.length_b   1.000
_cell.length_c   1.000
_cell.angle_alpha   90.00
_cell.angle_beta   90.00
_cell.angle_gamma   90.00
#
_symmetry.space_group_name_H-M   'P 1'
#
loop_
_entity.id
_entity.type
_entity.pdbx_description
1 polymer ?
#
loop_
_entity_poly.entity_id
_entity_poly.type
_entity_poly.pdbx_seq_one_letter_code
_entity_poly.pdbx_strand_id
1 'polypeptide(L)'
;MELVQFLEAKRAEIVDDAHKSLERVQLQRYTDAGAEKRLSYLDQLYKLLVISIKERNLTKIVQYAEQIAEERFAANFSLLEVQTGFNVLEEAIWKSIVEEVPPADLAEAIGLVSTVHGAGKDALARRYVSLASKTKAPSLNLSALFKGSEGT
;
A
#
# COMPACT_ATOMS: atom_id res chain seq x y z
N MET A 1 -22.78 -14.48 -6.11
CA MET A 1 -22.46 -13.47 -7.16
C MET A 1 -20.98 -13.59 -7.47
N GLU A 2 -20.53 -13.46 -8.72
CA GLU A 2 -19.09 -13.56 -9.00
C GLU A 2 -18.40 -12.27 -8.49
N LEU A 3 -17.42 -12.43 -7.58
CA LEU A 3 -16.81 -11.32 -6.86
C LEU A 3 -16.14 -10.31 -7.80
N VAL A 4 -15.49 -10.78 -8.87
CA VAL A 4 -14.82 -9.88 -9.82
C VAL A 4 -15.84 -9.00 -10.53
N GLN A 5 -16.97 -9.56 -10.98
CA GLN A 5 -18.06 -8.77 -11.58
C GLN A 5 -18.62 -7.72 -10.61
N PHE A 6 -18.80 -8.09 -9.33
CA PHE A 6 -19.23 -7.15 -8.30
C PHE A 6 -18.25 -5.99 -8.14
N LEU A 7 -16.95 -6.29 -7.99
CA LEU A 7 -15.91 -5.29 -7.84
C LEU A 7 -15.75 -4.43 -9.11
N GLU A 8 -15.90 -5.00 -10.30
CA GLU A 8 -15.87 -4.24 -11.56
C GLU A 8 -17.07 -3.26 -11.64
N ALA A 9 -18.27 -3.71 -11.25
CA ALA A 9 -19.48 -2.87 -11.24
C ALA A 9 -19.43 -1.75 -10.19
N LYS A 10 -18.90 -2.04 -8.99
CA LYS A 10 -18.84 -1.10 -7.86
C LYS A 10 -17.57 -0.25 -7.81
N ARG A 11 -16.68 -0.38 -8.80
CA ARG A 11 -15.39 0.33 -8.84
C ARG A 11 -15.52 1.82 -8.57
N ALA A 12 -16.44 2.51 -9.25
CA ALA A 12 -16.55 3.97 -9.15
C ALA A 12 -16.94 4.41 -7.73
N GLU A 13 -17.92 3.73 -7.13
CA GLU A 13 -18.40 4.01 -5.76
C GLU A 13 -17.32 3.71 -4.72
N ILE A 14 -16.66 2.55 -4.81
CA ILE A 14 -15.63 2.13 -3.86
C ILE A 14 -14.41 3.05 -3.91
N VAL A 15 -13.93 3.39 -5.11
CA VAL A 15 -12.77 4.27 -5.28
C VAL A 15 -13.10 5.69 -4.78
N ASP A 16 -14.31 6.18 -5.02
CA ASP A 16 -14.78 7.47 -4.50
C ASP A 16 -14.86 7.50 -2.95
N ASP A 17 -15.37 6.43 -2.31
CA ASP A 17 -15.41 6.32 -0.85
C ASP A 17 -14.00 6.25 -0.23
N ALA A 18 -13.09 5.53 -0.88
CA ALA A 18 -11.68 5.46 -0.48
C ALA A 18 -11.00 6.84 -0.59
N HIS A 19 -11.29 7.63 -1.64
CA HIS A 19 -10.78 8.99 -1.78
C HIS A 19 -11.28 9.93 -0.70
N LYS A 20 -12.60 9.93 -0.45
CA LYS A 20 -13.21 10.72 0.64
C LYS A 20 -12.59 10.38 1.99
N SER A 21 -12.30 9.11 2.22
CA SER A 21 -11.63 8.65 3.43
C SER A 21 -10.20 9.16 3.51
N LEU A 22 -9.44 9.08 2.41
CA LEU A 22 -8.06 9.60 2.35
C LEU A 22 -7.99 11.12 2.58
N GLU A 23 -8.93 11.89 2.05
CA GLU A 23 -9.01 13.35 2.24
C GLU A 23 -9.23 13.73 3.71
N ARG A 24 -10.03 12.94 4.44
CA ARG A 24 -10.29 13.18 5.88
C ARG A 24 -9.07 12.94 6.76
N VAL A 25 -8.17 12.04 6.37
CA VAL A 25 -6.99 11.67 7.18
C VAL A 25 -5.92 12.78 7.18
N GLN A 26 -6.04 13.83 6.35
CA GLN A 26 -5.15 15.01 6.31
C GLN A 26 -3.65 14.66 6.40
N LEU A 27 -3.20 13.67 5.64
CA LEU A 27 -1.78 13.29 5.60
C LEU A 27 -0.95 14.45 5.04
N GLN A 28 -0.07 14.99 5.90
CA GLN A 28 0.64 16.26 5.73
C GLN A 28 1.31 16.43 4.34
N ARG A 29 1.91 15.37 3.75
CA ARG A 29 2.55 15.44 2.41
C ARG A 29 1.70 14.94 1.26
N TYR A 30 0.64 14.17 1.53
CA TYR A 30 -0.35 13.86 0.51
C TYR A 30 -1.13 15.10 0.13
N THR A 31 -1.31 16.06 1.03
CA THR A 31 -1.88 17.39 0.73
C THR A 31 -1.08 18.14 -0.34
N ASP A 32 0.26 18.03 -0.31
CA ASP A 32 1.19 18.73 -1.23
C ASP A 32 1.35 18.03 -2.59
N ALA A 33 1.25 16.70 -2.63
CA ALA A 33 1.16 15.95 -3.88
C ALA A 33 -0.27 16.06 -4.43
N GLY A 34 -0.49 17.05 -5.30
CA GLY A 34 -1.80 17.47 -5.84
C GLY A 34 -2.82 16.34 -6.09
N ALA A 35 -4.10 16.66 -5.82
CA ALA A 35 -5.23 15.72 -5.75
C ALA A 35 -5.32 14.72 -6.90
N GLU A 36 -5.00 15.13 -8.13
CA GLU A 36 -5.02 14.26 -9.32
C GLU A 36 -4.07 13.06 -9.23
N LYS A 37 -2.89 13.22 -8.62
CA LYS A 37 -1.94 12.11 -8.44
C LYS A 37 -2.43 11.11 -7.39
N ARG A 38 -3.21 11.57 -6.40
CA ARG A 38 -3.86 10.70 -5.41
C ARG A 38 -4.99 9.90 -6.04
N LEU A 39 -5.81 10.58 -6.86
CA LEU A 39 -6.91 10.00 -7.63
C LEU A 39 -6.44 8.83 -8.51
N SER A 40 -5.38 9.06 -9.28
CA SER A 40 -4.80 8.04 -10.17
C SER A 40 -4.21 6.84 -9.41
N TYR A 41 -3.62 7.07 -8.23
CA TYR A 41 -2.97 6.03 -7.44
C TYR A 41 -3.94 4.98 -6.86
N LEU A 42 -5.02 5.41 -6.18
CA LEU A 42 -5.98 4.46 -5.61
C LEU A 42 -6.71 3.69 -6.72
N ASP A 43 -6.97 4.34 -7.84
CA ASP A 43 -7.60 3.70 -8.99
C ASP A 43 -6.72 2.60 -9.60
N GLN A 44 -5.42 2.87 -9.76
CA GLN A 44 -4.47 1.89 -10.24
C GLN A 44 -4.30 0.72 -9.26
N LEU A 45 -4.25 1.02 -7.96
CA LEU A 45 -4.19 -0.01 -6.92
C LEU A 45 -5.43 -0.91 -6.97
N TYR A 46 -6.62 -0.33 -7.09
CA TYR A 46 -7.88 -1.06 -7.21
C TYR A 46 -7.90 -1.98 -8.43
N LYS A 47 -7.52 -1.45 -9.61
CA LYS A 47 -7.45 -2.25 -10.85
C LYS A 47 -6.52 -3.45 -10.70
N LEU A 48 -5.34 -3.25 -10.13
CA LEU A 48 -4.37 -4.33 -9.94
C LEU A 48 -4.86 -5.37 -8.94
N LEU A 49 -5.60 -4.95 -7.92
CA LEU A 49 -6.24 -5.86 -6.99
C LEU A 49 -7.26 -6.75 -7.69
N VAL A 50 -8.18 -6.16 -8.45
CA VAL A 50 -9.22 -6.92 -9.17
C VAL A 50 -8.60 -7.89 -10.17
N ILE A 51 -7.57 -7.46 -10.90
CA ILE A 51 -6.80 -8.34 -11.81
C ILE A 51 -6.15 -9.49 -11.02
N SER A 52 -5.55 -9.22 -9.87
CA SER A 52 -4.88 -10.25 -9.05
C SER A 52 -5.86 -11.28 -8.50
N ILE A 53 -7.09 -10.86 -8.13
CA ILE A 53 -8.17 -11.77 -7.72
C ILE A 53 -8.61 -12.63 -8.90
N LYS A 54 -8.88 -12.00 -10.05
CA LYS A 54 -9.35 -12.65 -11.28
C LYS A 54 -8.36 -13.69 -11.80
N GLU A 55 -7.08 -13.35 -11.83
CA GLU A 55 -6.01 -14.21 -12.32
C GLU A 55 -5.46 -15.18 -11.26
N ARG A 56 -5.93 -15.08 -10.01
CA ARG A 56 -5.38 -15.80 -8.85
C ARG A 56 -3.85 -15.67 -8.75
N ASN A 57 -3.34 -14.48 -9.05
CA ASN A 57 -1.90 -14.22 -9.17
C ASN A 57 -1.53 -12.91 -8.47
N LEU A 58 -0.65 -13.02 -7.47
CA LEU A 58 -0.21 -11.89 -6.64
C LEU A 58 0.98 -11.12 -7.22
N THR A 59 1.56 -11.58 -8.32
CA THR A 59 2.80 -11.02 -8.88
C THR A 59 2.64 -9.53 -9.21
N LYS A 60 1.53 -9.16 -9.85
CA LYS A 60 1.28 -7.78 -10.31
C LYS A 60 1.11 -6.81 -9.13
N ILE A 61 0.38 -7.20 -8.10
CA ILE A 61 0.18 -6.34 -6.91
C ILE A 61 1.48 -6.18 -6.12
N VAL A 62 2.28 -7.23 -6.00
CA VAL A 62 3.59 -7.20 -5.31
C VAL A 62 4.55 -6.29 -6.05
N GLN A 63 4.71 -6.46 -7.37
CA GLN A 63 5.58 -5.61 -8.19
C GLN A 63 5.19 -4.13 -8.12
N TYR A 64 3.89 -3.84 -8.20
CA TYR A 64 3.41 -2.48 -8.08
C TYR A 64 3.67 -1.89 -6.68
N ALA A 65 3.45 -2.67 -5.62
CA ALA A 65 3.72 -2.23 -4.25
C ALA A 65 5.22 -1.93 -4.03
N GLU A 66 6.12 -2.73 -4.59
CA GLU A 66 7.56 -2.51 -4.54
C GLU A 66 7.96 -1.25 -5.32
N GLN A 67 7.42 -1.04 -6.52
CA GLN A 67 7.66 0.17 -7.32
C GLN A 67 7.20 1.42 -6.58
N ILE A 68 5.97 1.42 -6.05
CA ILE A 68 5.43 2.54 -5.27
C ILE A 68 6.30 2.79 -4.03
N ALA A 69 6.81 1.74 -3.38
CA ALA A 69 7.72 1.89 -2.26
C ALA A 69 8.97 2.70 -2.63
N GLU A 70 9.59 2.38 -3.76
CA GLU A 70 10.78 3.08 -4.25
C GLU A 70 10.49 4.54 -4.60
N GLU A 71 9.45 4.80 -5.39
CA GLU A 71 9.06 6.14 -5.81
C GLU A 71 8.74 7.03 -4.61
N ARG A 72 7.98 6.51 -3.66
CA ARG A 72 7.53 7.25 -2.47
C ARG A 72 8.66 7.43 -1.46
N PHE A 73 9.52 6.43 -1.28
CA PHE A 73 10.70 6.56 -0.44
C PHE A 73 11.67 7.62 -0.99
N ALA A 74 11.93 7.61 -2.31
CA ALA A 74 12.77 8.61 -2.97
C ALA A 74 12.19 10.04 -2.90
N ALA A 75 10.86 10.16 -2.81
CA ALA A 75 10.15 11.41 -2.56
C ALA A 75 9.94 11.72 -1.06
N ASN A 76 10.62 11.01 -0.15
CA ASN A 76 10.58 11.20 1.30
C ASN A 76 9.18 11.07 1.93
N PHE A 77 8.28 10.27 1.36
CA PHE A 77 7.04 9.87 2.02
C PHE A 77 7.33 8.84 3.10
N SER A 78 6.65 8.97 4.24
CA SER A 78 6.69 7.95 5.29
C SER A 78 5.96 6.67 4.84
N LEU A 79 6.37 5.53 5.39
CA LEU A 79 5.66 4.27 5.16
C LEU A 79 4.19 4.35 5.57
N LEU A 80 3.90 5.05 6.68
CA LEU A 80 2.55 5.23 7.19
C LEU A 80 1.64 5.96 6.19
N GLU A 81 2.15 7.00 5.53
CA GLU A 81 1.40 7.74 4.52
C GLU A 81 1.02 6.85 3.33
N VAL A 82 1.95 6.03 2.86
CA VAL A 82 1.69 5.14 1.71
C VAL A 82 0.76 3.98 2.10
N GLN A 83 0.96 3.38 3.28
CA GLN A 83 0.10 2.31 3.80
C GLN A 83 -1.34 2.79 4.02
N THR A 84 -1.55 4.04 4.45
CA THR A 84 -2.89 4.61 4.59
C THR A 84 -3.69 4.48 3.29
N GLY A 85 -3.07 4.69 2.14
CA GLY A 85 -3.72 4.51 0.84
C GLY A 85 -4.22 3.07 0.60
N PHE A 86 -3.46 2.06 1.05
CA PHE A 86 -3.93 0.67 1.00
C PHE A 86 -5.03 0.40 2.02
N ASN A 87 -4.96 1.01 3.21
CA ASN A 87 -5.95 0.81 4.27
C ASN A 87 -7.32 1.37 3.87
N VAL A 88 -7.38 2.63 3.42
CA VAL A 88 -8.66 3.25 3.03
C VAL A 88 -9.33 2.52 1.87
N LEU A 89 -8.55 1.95 0.95
CA LEU A 89 -9.09 1.16 -0.15
C LEU A 89 -9.63 -0.19 0.33
N GLU A 90 -8.88 -0.88 1.20
CA GLU A 90 -9.33 -2.15 1.79
C GLU A 90 -10.63 -1.97 2.58
N GLU A 91 -10.70 -0.92 3.41
CA GLU A 91 -11.89 -0.58 4.19
C GLU A 91 -13.10 -0.30 3.29
N ALA A 92 -12.93 0.49 2.22
CA ALA A 92 -14.00 0.79 1.27
C ALA A 92 -14.51 -0.48 0.56
N ILE A 93 -13.60 -1.38 0.17
CA ILE A 93 -13.96 -2.66 -0.44
C ILE A 93 -14.72 -3.55 0.55
N TRP A 94 -14.22 -3.69 1.79
CA TRP A 94 -14.89 -4.49 2.80
C TRP A 94 -16.29 -3.98 3.13
N LYS A 95 -16.44 -2.67 3.27
CA LYS A 95 -17.74 -2.05 3.50
C LYS A 95 -18.73 -2.41 2.38
N SER A 96 -18.33 -2.25 1.12
CA SER A 96 -19.17 -2.59 -0.03
C SER A 96 -19.50 -4.09 -0.08
N ILE A 97 -18.53 -4.96 0.24
CA ILE A 97 -18.76 -6.42 0.32
C ILE A 97 -19.78 -6.75 1.42
N VAL A 98 -19.60 -6.22 2.63
CA VAL A 98 -20.49 -6.52 3.76
C VAL A 98 -21.92 -6.02 3.52
N GLU A 99 -22.09 -4.91 2.80
CA GLU A 99 -23.40 -4.33 2.49
C GLU A 99 -24.17 -5.10 1.42
N GLU A 100 -23.49 -5.68 0.41
CA GLU A 100 -24.17 -6.18 -0.80
C GLU A 100 -23.92 -7.66 -1.12
N VAL A 101 -22.89 -8.29 -0.55
CA VAL A 101 -22.58 -9.69 -0.82
C VAL A 101 -23.40 -10.59 0.14
N PRO A 102 -24.08 -11.64 -0.37
CA PRO A 102 -24.83 -12.55 0.47
C PRO A 102 -23.97 -13.20 1.58
N PRO A 103 -24.52 -13.47 2.78
CA PRO A 103 -23.74 -14.02 3.89
C PRO A 103 -22.99 -15.32 3.58
N ALA A 104 -23.53 -16.16 2.69
CA ALA A 104 -22.89 -17.40 2.25
C ALA A 104 -21.58 -17.17 1.47
N ASP A 105 -21.45 -16.03 0.78
CA ASP A 105 -20.31 -15.70 -0.07
C ASP A 105 -19.29 -14.78 0.66
N LEU A 106 -19.65 -14.20 1.82
CA LEU A 106 -18.85 -13.19 2.54
C LEU A 106 -17.44 -13.69 2.91
N ALA A 107 -17.34 -14.91 3.45
CA ALA A 107 -16.07 -15.44 3.93
C ALA A 107 -15.05 -15.58 2.78
N GLU A 108 -15.51 -16.07 1.62
CA GLU A 108 -14.68 -16.16 0.42
C GLU A 108 -14.33 -14.76 -0.10
N ALA A 109 -15.31 -13.86 -0.22
CA ALA A 109 -15.10 -12.52 -0.73
C ALA A 109 -14.05 -11.73 0.07
N ILE A 110 -14.21 -11.72 1.40
CA ILE A 110 -13.25 -11.07 2.31
C ILE A 110 -11.90 -11.77 2.24
N GLY A 111 -11.86 -13.11 2.27
CA GLY A 111 -10.61 -13.87 2.23
C GLY A 111 -9.76 -13.56 1.00
N LEU A 112 -10.38 -13.43 -0.17
CA LEU A 112 -9.71 -13.10 -1.42
C LEU A 112 -9.15 -11.68 -1.43
N VAL A 113 -9.96 -10.70 -1.03
CA VAL A 113 -9.55 -9.29 -0.97
C VAL A 113 -8.41 -9.11 0.03
N SER A 114 -8.53 -9.68 1.23
CA SER A 114 -7.52 -9.60 2.29
C SER A 114 -6.22 -10.27 1.90
N THR A 115 -6.27 -11.37 1.14
CA THR A 115 -5.06 -12.05 0.63
C THR A 115 -4.28 -11.14 -0.32
N VAL A 116 -4.97 -10.50 -1.26
CA VAL A 116 -4.33 -9.62 -2.25
C VAL A 116 -3.80 -8.34 -1.61
N HIS A 117 -4.58 -7.67 -0.75
CA HIS A 117 -4.11 -6.51 0.00
C HIS A 117 -2.95 -6.85 0.92
N GLY A 118 -3.05 -7.96 1.65
CA GLY A 118 -2.01 -8.43 2.55
C GLY A 118 -0.67 -8.59 1.84
N ALA A 119 -0.68 -9.26 0.68
CA ALA A 119 0.51 -9.43 -0.15
C ALA A 119 1.11 -8.08 -0.61
N GLY A 120 0.27 -7.14 -1.05
CA GLY A 120 0.71 -5.80 -1.44
C GLY A 120 1.30 -5.00 -0.28
N LYS A 121 0.62 -4.96 0.88
CA LYS A 121 1.07 -4.24 2.08
C LYS A 121 2.38 -4.80 2.64
N ASP A 122 2.51 -6.12 2.65
CA ASP A 122 3.71 -6.83 3.09
C ASP A 122 4.90 -6.55 2.16
N ALA A 123 4.70 -6.60 0.84
CA ALA A 123 5.72 -6.22 -0.14
C ALA A 123 6.17 -4.76 0.02
N LEU A 124 5.22 -3.82 0.13
CA LEU A 124 5.47 -2.41 0.39
C LEU A 124 6.33 -2.21 1.65
N ALA A 125 5.94 -2.84 2.77
CA ALA A 125 6.62 -2.71 4.04
C ALA A 125 8.04 -3.26 3.99
N ARG A 126 8.23 -4.48 3.46
CA ARG A 126 9.57 -5.07 3.29
C ARG A 126 10.47 -4.20 2.42
N ARG A 127 9.94 -3.64 1.33
CA ARG A 127 10.72 -2.80 0.42
C ARG A 127 11.15 -1.50 1.10
N TYR A 128 10.25 -0.84 1.83
CA TYR A 128 10.58 0.34 2.64
C TYR A 128 11.67 0.06 3.68
N VAL A 129 11.58 -1.06 4.40
CA VAL A 129 12.62 -1.47 5.36
C VAL A 129 13.97 -1.67 4.65
N SER A 130 13.98 -2.37 3.51
CA SER A 130 15.20 -2.59 2.72
C SER A 130 15.86 -1.28 2.29
N LEU A 131 15.06 -0.32 1.78
CA LEU A 131 15.55 1.00 1.35
C LEU A 131 16.12 1.82 2.52
N ALA A 132 15.42 1.81 3.66
CA ALA A 132 15.87 2.48 4.89
C ALA A 132 17.20 1.88 5.40
N SER A 133 17.33 0.54 5.40
CA SER A 133 18.56 -0.14 5.82
C SER A 133 19.75 0.16 4.92
N LYS A 134 19.55 0.30 3.60
CA LYS A 134 20.62 0.66 2.65
C LYS A 134 21.08 2.10 2.79
N THR A 135 20.19 3.00 3.21
CA THR A 135 20.50 4.43 3.36
C THR A 135 21.30 4.73 4.64
N LYS A 136 21.24 3.84 5.65
CA LYS A 136 21.74 4.10 7.01
C LYS A 136 23.20 3.70 7.29
N ALA A 137 24.06 3.52 6.29
CA ALA A 137 25.43 3.07 6.53
C ALA A 137 26.53 4.04 6.02
N PRO A 138 27.03 4.95 6.87
CA PRO A 138 28.46 5.08 7.07
C PRO A 138 28.85 4.04 8.14
N SER A 139 29.52 2.95 7.74
CA SER A 139 30.17 2.08 8.72
C SER A 139 31.15 2.93 9.52
N LEU A 140 30.91 3.11 10.83
CA LEU A 140 31.90 3.74 11.70
C LEU A 140 33.18 2.92 11.63
N ASN A 141 34.28 3.55 11.21
CA ASN A 141 35.60 2.94 11.31
C ASN A 141 36.04 3.02 12.79
N LEU A 142 35.68 2.00 13.56
CA LEU A 142 36.02 1.90 14.99
C LEU A 142 37.53 1.72 15.22
N SER A 143 38.34 1.44 14.18
CA SER A 143 39.79 1.31 14.32
C SER A 143 40.44 2.60 14.82
N ALA A 144 39.81 3.76 14.63
CA ALA A 144 40.28 5.03 15.20
C ALA A 144 40.12 5.10 16.73
N LEU A 145 39.12 4.42 17.31
CA LEU A 145 38.90 4.37 18.76
C LEU A 145 39.89 3.44 19.48
N PHE A 146 40.39 2.42 18.77
CA PHE A 146 41.35 1.46 19.33
C PHE A 146 42.81 1.88 19.20
N LYS A 147 43.13 3.01 18.55
CA LYS A 147 44.51 3.46 18.37
C LYS A 147 45.16 4.07 19.61
N GLY A 148 44.38 4.37 20.66
CA GLY A 148 44.89 4.90 21.94
C GLY A 148 45.54 6.29 21.78
N SER A 149 45.03 7.30 22.48
CA SER A 149 45.82 8.52 22.67
C SER A 149 46.91 8.20 23.69
N GLU A 150 48.13 7.94 23.24
CA GLU A 150 49.29 8.00 24.13
C GLU A 150 49.34 9.42 24.69
N GLY A 151 48.98 9.54 25.97
CA GLY A 151 49.08 10.80 26.71
C GLY A 151 50.56 11.16 26.86
N THR A 152 50.95 12.25 26.24
CA THR A 152 52.17 13.01 26.58
C THR A 152 51.93 13.92 27.76
#